data_AF-A0A517TQQ4-F1
#
_entry.id   AF-A0A517TQQ4-F1
#
_cell.length_a   1.000
_cell.length_b   1.000
_cell.length_c   1.000
_cell.angle_alpha   90.00
_cell.angle_beta   90.00
_cell.angle_gamma   90.00
#
_symmetry.space_group_name_H-M   'P 1'
#
loop_
_entity.id
_entity.type
_entity.pdbx_description
1 polymer ?
#
loop_
_entity_poly.entity_id
_entity_poly.type
_entity_poly.pdbx_seq_one_letter_code
_entity_poly.pdbx_strand_id
1 'polypeptide(L)'
;MSHDAHTHHISSPALLWATFFALVALTILTVAVASFVHLETFPVQMFLPMVFDTPMDLSWLDMPITLAIATLKALLVAVIFMHLQHDKLFNAVLLIGAVMFMVLFIGMVVLDSQQYEPEVRDYQYDKKAAMNP
;
A
#
# COMPACT_ATOMS: atom_id res chain seq x y z
N MET A 1 -20.15 30.37 -41.37
CA MET A 1 -18.99 30.14 -40.50
C MET A 1 -19.41 30.46 -39.07
N SER A 2 -19.82 29.45 -38.31
CA SER A 2 -20.03 29.54 -36.87
C SER A 2 -18.95 28.69 -36.21
N HIS A 3 -17.93 29.35 -35.66
CA HIS A 3 -16.96 28.73 -34.76
C HIS A 3 -17.61 28.65 -33.38
N ASP A 4 -18.24 27.52 -33.08
CA ASP A 4 -18.72 27.25 -31.72
C ASP A 4 -17.52 26.93 -30.83
N ALA A 5 -17.35 27.76 -29.80
CA ALA A 5 -16.26 27.71 -28.85
C ALA A 5 -16.31 26.40 -28.05
N HIS A 6 -15.29 25.57 -28.22
CA HIS A 6 -15.09 24.36 -27.43
C HIS A 6 -14.88 24.73 -25.96
N THR A 7 -15.85 24.40 -25.11
CA THR A 7 -15.78 24.60 -23.66
C THR A 7 -14.86 23.56 -23.04
N HIS A 8 -13.69 24.03 -22.60
CA HIS A 8 -12.71 23.23 -21.86
C HIS A 8 -13.27 22.85 -20.48
N HIS A 9 -13.86 21.66 -20.35
CA HIS A 9 -14.17 21.02 -19.06
C HIS A 9 -12.87 20.58 -18.37
N ILE A 10 -12.24 21.50 -17.64
CA ILE A 10 -11.10 21.21 -16.78
C ILE A 10 -11.67 20.97 -15.38
N SER A 11 -11.36 19.82 -14.78
CA SER A 11 -11.70 19.44 -13.41
C SER A 11 -11.45 20.62 -12.46
N SER A 12 -12.38 20.92 -11.55
CA SER A 12 -12.34 22.17 -10.78
C SER A 12 -10.98 22.31 -10.08
N PRO A 13 -10.24 23.41 -10.30
CA PRO A 13 -8.90 23.58 -9.71
C PRO A 13 -8.89 23.38 -8.19
N ALA A 14 -10.01 23.69 -7.53
CA ALA A 14 -10.22 23.45 -6.10
C ALA A 14 -10.17 21.97 -5.71
N LEU A 15 -10.73 21.05 -6.51
CA LEU A 15 -10.70 19.61 -6.22
C LEU A 15 -9.28 19.06 -6.24
N LEU A 16 -8.47 19.50 -7.21
CA LEU A 16 -7.08 19.07 -7.34
C LEU A 16 -6.24 19.54 -6.14
N TRP A 17 -6.38 20.81 -5.75
CA TRP A 17 -5.71 21.33 -4.56
C TRP A 17 -6.16 20.63 -3.28
N ALA A 18 -7.45 20.38 -3.12
CA ALA A 18 -7.97 19.64 -1.96
C ALA A 18 -7.41 18.22 -1.90
N THR A 19 -7.35 17.52 -3.03
CA THR A 19 -6.83 16.15 -3.12
C THR A 19 -5.33 16.13 -2.88
N PHE A 20 -4.58 17.10 -3.40
CA PHE A 20 -3.15 17.26 -3.11
C PHE A 20 -2.89 17.37 -1.60
N PHE A 21 -3.56 18.29 -0.91
CA PHE A 21 -3.39 18.44 0.53
C PHE A 21 -3.90 17.22 1.31
N ALA A 22 -4.99 16.58 0.86
CA ALA A 22 -5.47 15.33 1.46
C ALA A 22 -4.44 14.20 1.32
N LEU A 23 -3.77 14.08 0.17
CA LEU A 23 -2.74 13.06 -0.06
C LEU A 23 -1.47 13.34 0.75
N VAL A 24 -1.07 14.61 0.86
CA VAL A 24 0.03 15.02 1.74
C VAL A 24 -0.31 14.70 3.20
N ALA A 25 -1.51 15.05 3.65
CA ALA A 25 -1.98 14.74 5.00
C ALA A 25 -2.04 13.23 5.26
N LEU A 26 -2.56 12.42 4.32
CA LEU A 26 -2.55 10.96 4.44
C LEU A 26 -1.12 10.40 4.47
N THR A 27 -0.19 11.01 3.75
CA THR A 27 1.22 10.58 3.75
C THR A 27 1.88 10.89 5.09
N ILE A 28 1.71 12.12 5.59
CA ILE A 28 2.18 12.52 6.92
C ILE A 28 1.55 11.62 7.99
N LEU A 29 0.25 11.34 7.89
CA LEU A 29 -0.45 10.42 8.79
C LEU A 29 0.14 9.01 8.72
N THR A 30 0.42 8.49 7.52
CA THR A 30 1.02 7.15 7.37
C THR A 30 2.39 7.10 8.04
N VAL A 31 3.23 8.12 7.83
CA VAL A 31 4.55 8.22 8.47
C VAL A 31 4.42 8.38 9.97
N ALA A 32 3.47 9.20 10.45
CA ALA A 32 3.21 9.39 11.87
C ALA A 32 2.73 8.09 12.53
N VAL A 33 1.81 7.35 11.89
CA VAL A 33 1.39 6.03 12.36
C VAL A 33 2.59 5.09 12.42
N ALA A 34 3.36 4.98 11.34
CA ALA A 34 4.54 4.11 11.30
C ALA A 34 5.66 4.51 12.29
N SER A 35 5.74 5.78 12.69
CA SER A 35 6.80 6.27 13.58
C SER A 35 6.39 6.37 15.04
N PHE A 36 5.10 6.59 15.33
CA PHE A 36 4.62 6.91 16.68
C PHE A 36 3.61 5.90 17.23
N VAL A 37 2.96 5.11 16.38
CA VAL A 37 1.99 4.10 16.82
C VAL A 37 2.70 2.74 16.82
N HIS A 38 3.22 2.37 17.99
CA HIS A 38 3.72 1.02 18.26
C HIS A 38 2.65 0.28 19.07
N LEU A 39 1.98 -0.68 18.45
CA LEU A 39 0.84 -1.36 19.06
C LEU A 39 1.24 -2.29 20.24
N GLU A 40 2.53 -2.52 20.46
CA GLU A 40 3.05 -3.25 21.64
C GLU A 40 2.65 -2.62 22.96
N THR A 41 2.50 -1.29 22.99
CA THR A 41 2.16 -0.55 24.21
C THR A 41 0.68 -0.21 24.31
N PHE A 42 -0.14 -0.66 23.36
CA PHE A 42 -1.56 -0.34 23.34
C PHE A 42 -2.28 -1.07 24.50
N PRO A 43 -2.83 -0.37 25.50
CA PRO A 43 -3.36 -1.01 26.71
C PRO A 43 -4.77 -1.53 26.46
N VAL A 44 -4.89 -2.60 25.65
CA VAL A 44 -6.19 -3.24 25.32
C VAL A 44 -6.97 -3.63 26.58
N GLN A 45 -6.24 -4.00 27.63
CA GLN A 45 -6.74 -4.31 28.98
C GLN A 45 -7.53 -3.15 29.63
N MET A 46 -7.24 -1.89 29.31
CA MET A 46 -8.02 -0.75 29.82
C MET A 46 -9.43 -0.72 29.24
N PHE A 47 -9.61 -1.23 28.01
CA PHE A 47 -10.89 -1.27 27.32
C PHE A 47 -11.66 -2.56 27.58
N LEU A 48 -10.98 -3.68 27.86
CA LEU A 48 -11.62 -4.98 28.06
C LEU A 48 -10.97 -5.81 29.19
N PRO A 49 -10.99 -5.34 30.45
CA PRO A 49 -10.28 -5.96 31.57
C PRO A 49 -10.83 -7.33 32.00
N MET A 50 -12.06 -7.67 31.58
CA MET A 50 -12.68 -8.97 31.87
C MET A 50 -12.15 -10.10 30.98
N VAL A 51 -11.58 -9.77 29.81
CA VAL A 51 -11.23 -10.75 28.77
C VAL A 51 -9.71 -10.92 28.63
N PHE A 52 -8.93 -9.87 28.90
CA PHE A 52 -7.47 -9.89 28.75
C PHE A 52 -6.78 -9.55 30.07
N ASP A 53 -6.03 -10.52 30.60
CA ASP A 53 -5.32 -10.40 31.89
C ASP A 53 -3.82 -10.10 31.72
N THR A 54 -3.30 -10.19 30.49
CA THR A 54 -1.92 -9.85 30.12
C THR A 54 -1.89 -8.88 28.95
N PRO A 55 -0.90 -7.97 28.86
CA PRO A 55 -0.72 -7.11 27.71
C PRO A 55 -0.58 -7.96 26.44
N MET A 56 -1.48 -7.75 25.47
CA MET A 56 -1.39 -8.43 24.18
C MET A 56 -0.40 -7.71 23.29
N ASP A 57 0.55 -8.47 22.74
CA ASP A 57 1.45 -7.97 21.71
C ASP A 57 0.70 -7.85 20.37
N LEU A 58 0.40 -6.61 19.97
CA LEU A 58 -0.26 -6.27 18.72
C LEU A 58 0.71 -5.72 17.65
N SER A 59 2.03 -5.86 17.84
CA SER A 59 3.05 -5.40 16.89
C SER A 59 2.82 -5.90 15.46
N TRP A 60 2.28 -7.12 15.32
CA TRP A 60 1.97 -7.71 14.01
C TRP A 60 0.99 -6.88 13.17
N LEU A 61 0.21 -6.00 13.81
CA LEU A 61 -0.81 -5.18 13.16
C LEU A 61 -0.28 -3.82 12.66
N ASP A 62 0.93 -3.43 13.06
CA ASP A 62 1.57 -2.16 12.65
C ASP A 62 1.73 -2.08 11.11
N MET A 63 2.23 -3.16 10.49
CA MET A 63 2.42 -3.23 9.05
C MET A 63 1.08 -3.26 8.29
N PRO A 64 0.11 -4.14 8.63
CA PRO A 64 -1.22 -4.13 8.02
C PRO A 64 -1.94 -2.78 8.10
N ILE A 65 -1.89 -2.08 9.24
CA ILE A 65 -2.53 -0.76 9.39
C ILE A 65 -1.86 0.27 8.48
N THR A 66 -0.52 0.31 8.49
CA THR A 66 0.25 1.22 7.63
C THR A 66 -0.06 0.96 6.15
N LEU A 67 -0.11 -0.30 5.74
CA LEU A 67 -0.46 -0.71 4.38
C LEU A 67 -1.90 -0.36 4.02
N ALA A 68 -2.85 -0.50 4.94
CA ALA A 68 -4.24 -0.14 4.72
C ALA A 68 -4.41 1.36 4.45
N ILE A 69 -3.77 2.22 5.25
CA ILE A 69 -3.76 3.68 5.02
C ILE A 69 -3.10 3.99 3.68
N ALA A 70 -1.99 3.32 3.36
CA ALA A 70 -1.30 3.46 2.08
C ALA A 70 -2.15 2.98 0.88
N THR A 71 -3.04 2.01 1.07
CA THR A 71 -3.95 1.53 0.02
C THR A 71 -5.11 2.51 -0.15
N LEU A 72 -5.62 3.08 0.94
CA LEU A 72 -6.67 4.10 0.89
C LEU A 72 -6.22 5.35 0.11
N LYS A 73 -4.97 5.83 0.31
CA LYS A 73 -4.45 6.94 -0.52
C LYS A 73 -4.38 6.57 -2.00
N ALA A 74 -4.00 5.34 -2.35
CA ALA A 74 -3.91 4.90 -3.74
C ALA A 74 -5.30 4.81 -4.37
N LEU A 75 -6.31 4.34 -3.62
CA LEU A 75 -7.70 4.34 -4.05
C LEU A 75 -8.23 5.76 -4.24
N LEU A 76 -7.92 6.69 -3.35
CA LEU A 76 -8.32 8.10 -3.48
C LEU A 76 -7.72 8.75 -4.74
N VAL A 77 -6.45 8.46 -5.05
CA VAL A 77 -5.83 8.86 -6.33
C VAL A 77 -6.55 8.23 -7.52
N ALA A 78 -6.84 6.93 -7.47
CA ALA A 78 -7.49 6.23 -8.58
C ALA A 78 -8.91 6.76 -8.84
N VAL A 79 -9.68 7.04 -7.79
CA VAL A 79 -11.05 7.54 -7.91
C VAL A 79 -11.07 8.98 -8.45
N ILE A 80 -10.19 9.86 -7.94
CA ILE A 80 -10.21 11.30 -8.27
C ILE A 80 -9.34 11.64 -9.48
N PHE A 81 -8.05 11.29 -9.46
CA PHE A 81 -7.10 11.69 -10.51
C PHE A 81 -7.18 10.82 -11.75
N MET A 82 -7.42 9.51 -11.59
CA MET A 82 -7.65 8.63 -12.75
C MET A 82 -9.11 8.69 -13.24
N HIS A 83 -9.92 9.60 -12.64
CA HIS A 83 -11.33 9.83 -12.96
C HIS A 83 -12.20 8.56 -12.94
N LEU A 84 -11.83 7.49 -12.23
CA LEU A 84 -12.62 6.25 -12.19
C LEU A 84 -14.08 6.48 -11.76
N GLN A 85 -14.36 7.49 -10.95
CA GLN A 85 -15.74 7.85 -10.57
C GLN A 85 -16.60 8.32 -11.76
N HIS A 86 -15.99 8.97 -12.76
CA HIS A 86 -16.69 9.58 -13.90
C HIS A 86 -16.39 8.89 -15.24
N ASP A 87 -15.51 7.90 -15.25
CA ASP A 87 -15.11 7.16 -16.44
C ASP A 87 -15.93 5.87 -16.62
N LYS A 88 -15.71 5.18 -17.73
CA LYS A 88 -16.36 3.92 -18.07
C LYS A 88 -15.91 2.81 -17.12
N LEU A 89 -16.85 1.93 -16.77
CA LEU A 89 -16.60 0.71 -15.99
C LEU A 89 -15.46 -0.14 -16.56
N PHE A 90 -15.19 -0.04 -17.87
CA PHE A 90 -14.07 -0.69 -18.53
C PHE A 90 -12.71 -0.35 -17.90
N ASN A 91 -12.46 0.91 -17.52
CA ASN A 91 -11.19 1.32 -16.93
C ASN A 91 -11.02 0.76 -15.51
N ALA A 92 -12.12 0.65 -14.75
CA ALA A 92 -12.11 -0.01 -13.45
C ALA A 92 -11.83 -1.53 -13.58
N VAL A 93 -12.42 -2.20 -14.58
CA VAL A 93 -12.14 -3.61 -14.85
C VAL A 93 -10.68 -3.82 -15.24
N LEU A 94 -10.11 -2.95 -16.08
CA LEU A 94 -8.69 -2.99 -16.41
C LEU A 94 -7.79 -2.76 -15.20
N LEU A 95 -8.13 -1.82 -14.32
CA LEU A 95 -7.38 -1.56 -13.08
C LEU A 95 -7.40 -2.79 -12.17
N ILE A 96 -8.58 -3.38 -11.94
CA ILE A 96 -8.72 -4.59 -11.12
C ILE A 96 -7.95 -5.76 -11.76
N GLY A 97 -8.05 -5.92 -13.07
CA GLY A 97 -7.28 -6.92 -13.83
C GLY A 97 -5.77 -6.72 -13.64
N ALA A 98 -5.28 -5.50 -13.77
CA ALA A 98 -3.87 -5.17 -13.57
C ALA A 98 -3.39 -5.46 -12.14
N VAL A 99 -4.17 -5.10 -11.11
CA VAL A 99 -3.85 -5.40 -9.71
C VAL A 99 -3.86 -6.91 -9.45
N MET A 100 -4.82 -7.64 -10.00
CA MET A 100 -4.89 -9.10 -9.87
C MET A 100 -3.65 -9.78 -10.47
N PHE A 101 -3.28 -9.43 -11.71
CA PHE A 101 -2.07 -9.95 -12.34
C PHE A 101 -0.79 -9.52 -11.61
N MET A 102 -0.73 -8.29 -11.10
CA MET A 102 0.38 -7.81 -10.28
C MET A 102 0.57 -8.69 -9.04
N VAL A 103 -0.50 -8.96 -8.28
CA VAL A 103 -0.43 -9.82 -7.09
C VAL A 103 -0.04 -11.25 -7.45
N LEU A 104 -0.59 -11.80 -8.53
CA LEU A 104 -0.23 -13.13 -9.03
C LEU A 104 1.27 -13.21 -9.36
N PHE A 105 1.78 -12.26 -10.15
CA PHE A 105 3.19 -12.26 -10.55
C PHE A 105 4.15 -12.02 -9.38
N ILE A 106 3.85 -11.09 -8.48
CA ILE A 106 4.64 -10.89 -7.26
C ILE A 106 4.62 -12.17 -6.43
N GLY A 107 3.45 -12.79 -6.24
CA GLY A 107 3.30 -14.04 -5.51
C GLY A 107 4.15 -15.17 -6.12
N MET A 108 4.08 -15.38 -7.44
CA MET A 108 4.93 -16.36 -8.10
C MET A 108 6.42 -16.06 -7.95
N VAL A 109 6.85 -14.81 -8.14
CA VAL A 109 8.27 -14.42 -7.99
C VAL A 109 8.77 -14.67 -6.56
N VAL A 110 7.94 -14.41 -5.55
CA VAL A 110 8.29 -14.68 -4.15
C VAL A 110 8.40 -16.18 -3.89
N LEU A 111 7.45 -16.97 -4.36
CA LEU A 111 7.48 -18.44 -4.22
C LEU A 111 8.71 -19.03 -4.92
N ASP A 112 9.03 -18.53 -6.11
CA ASP A 112 10.22 -18.91 -6.88
C ASP A 112 11.51 -18.56 -6.12
N SER A 113 11.61 -17.32 -5.63
CA SER A 113 12.77 -16.84 -4.86
C SER A 113 13.04 -17.67 -3.61
N GLN A 114 11.99 -18.04 -2.88
CA GLN A 114 12.11 -18.87 -1.67
C GLN A 114 12.60 -20.29 -1.96
N GLN A 115 12.22 -20.84 -3.12
CA GLN A 115 12.61 -22.20 -3.50
C GLN A 115 14.10 -22.29 -3.87
N TYR A 116 14.67 -21.28 -4.52
CA TYR A 116 16.08 -21.28 -4.94
C TYR A 116 17.06 -20.75 -3.88
N GLU A 117 16.58 -20.12 -2.80
CA GLU A 117 17.43 -19.55 -1.74
C GLU A 117 18.45 -20.55 -1.15
N PRO A 118 18.09 -21.82 -0.84
CA PRO A 118 19.03 -22.78 -0.25
C PRO A 118 20.22 -23.10 -1.16
N GLU A 119 19.95 -23.37 -2.44
CA GLU A 119 20.99 -23.75 -3.42
C GLU A 119 21.98 -22.60 -3.65
N VAL A 120 21.48 -21.36 -3.77
CA VAL A 120 22.32 -20.17 -3.93
C VAL A 120 23.19 -19.96 -2.68
N ARG A 121 22.64 -20.18 -1.49
CA ARG A 121 23.38 -20.04 -0.23
C ARG A 121 24.50 -21.08 -0.10
N ASP A 122 24.24 -22.32 -0.48
CA ASP A 122 25.23 -23.40 -0.41
C ASP A 122 26.38 -23.15 -1.42
N TYR A 123 26.05 -22.74 -2.66
CA TYR A 123 27.07 -22.32 -3.63
C TYR A 123 27.94 -21.16 -3.12
N GLN A 124 27.33 -20.18 -2.46
CA GLN A 124 28.07 -19.07 -1.85
C GLN A 124 28.95 -19.52 -0.68
N TYR A 125 28.50 -20.49 0.10
CA TYR A 125 29.25 -21.05 1.22
C TYR A 125 30.52 -21.77 0.73
N ASP A 126 30.37 -22.67 -0.24
CA ASP A 126 31.48 -23.41 -0.84
C ASP A 126 32.49 -22.48 -1.51
N LYS A 127 32.00 -21.46 -2.23
CA LYS A 127 32.85 -20.46 -2.85
C LYS A 127 33.64 -19.65 -1.83
N LYS A 128 33.03 -19.27 -0.69
CA LYS A 128 33.73 -18.57 0.39
C LYS A 128 34.78 -19.45 1.06
N ALA A 129 34.48 -20.73 1.28
CA ALA A 129 35.42 -21.70 1.83
C ALA A 129 36.64 -21.91 0.90
N ALA A 130 36.42 -21.96 -0.41
CA ALA A 130 37.49 -22.09 -1.39
C ALA A 130 38.37 -20.83 -1.53
N MET A 131 37.86 -19.64 -1.16
CA MET A 131 38.59 -18.37 -1.21
C MET A 131 39.37 -18.05 0.07
N ASN A 132 39.12 -18.76 1.18
CA ASN A 132 39.80 -18.58 2.46
C ASN A 132 40.42 -19.91 2.94
N PRO A 133 41.51 -20.38 2.31
CA PRO A 133 42.20 -21.63 2.68
C PRO A 133 42.88 -21.57 4.05
#